data_AF-A0A3N5SCN5-F1
#
_entry.id   AF-A0A3N5SCN5-F1
#
_cell.length_a   1.000
_cell.length_b   1.000
_cell.length_c   1.000
_cell.angle_alpha   90.00
_cell.angle_beta   90.00
_cell.angle_gamma   90.00
#
_symmetry.space_group_name_H-M   'P 1'
#
loop_
_entity.id
_entity.type
_entity.pdbx_description
1 polymer ?
#
loop_
_entity_poly.entity_id
_entity_poly.type
_entity_poly.pdbx_seq_one_letter_code
_entity_poly.pdbx_strand_id
1 'polypeptide(L)' 'MEKTLGQLAEFLGGVAVGDTAAVITGVKGIEEAGAGDITFVANPKYMKFLETTAASAVIVAPDVQPQGKS' A
#
# COMPACT_ATOMS: atom_id res chain seq x y z
N MET A 1 9.14 9.80 8.73
CA MET A 1 10.25 9.10 8.04
C MET A 1 9.85 9.08 6.58
N GLU A 2 10.72 9.52 5.67
CA GLU A 2 10.42 9.55 4.24
C GLU A 2 11.15 8.37 3.57
N LYS A 3 10.40 7.50 2.89
CA LYS A 3 10.95 6.37 2.12
C LYS A 3 10.16 6.19 0.85
N THR A 4 10.80 5.72 -0.21
CA THR A 4 10.07 5.34 -1.42
C THR A 4 9.40 3.98 -1.25
N LEU A 5 8.37 3.69 -2.06
CA LEU A 5 7.73 2.38 -2.10
C LEU A 5 8.76 1.26 -2.35
N GLY A 6 9.71 1.47 -3.27
CA GLY A 6 10.77 0.50 -3.55
C GLY A 6 11.63 0.19 -2.33
N GLN A 7 12.08 1.23 -1.62
CA GLN A 7 12.86 1.06 -0.39
C GLN A 7 12.08 0.34 0.71
N LEU A 8 10.77 0.59 0.81
CA LEU A 8 9.91 -0.11 1.76
C LEU A 8 9.75 -1.59 1.41
N ALA A 9 9.57 -1.91 0.12
CA ALA A 9 9.49 -3.29 -0.33
C ALA A 9 10.79 -4.05 -0.04
N GLU A 10 11.95 -3.46 -0.35
CA GLU A 10 13.26 -4.07 -0.03
C GLU A 10 13.43 -4.28 1.48
N PHE A 11 13.07 -3.28 2.28
CA PHE A 11 13.17 -3.35 3.74
C PHE A 11 12.27 -4.43 4.35
N LEU A 12 11.08 -4.63 3.79
CA LEU A 12 10.11 -5.62 4.24
C LEU A 12 10.33 -7.01 3.62
N GLY A 13 11.26 -7.15 2.67
CA GLY A 13 11.42 -8.39 1.88
C GLY A 13 10.21 -8.68 0.99
N GLY A 14 9.45 -7.66 0.61
CA GLY A 14 8.29 -7.74 -0.26
C GLY A 14 8.61 -7.39 -1.72
N VAL A 15 7.58 -7.45 -2.56
CA VAL A 15 7.65 -7.02 -3.97
C VAL A 15 6.84 -5.74 -4.12
N ALA A 16 7.49 -4.67 -4.59
CA ALA A 16 6.80 -3.44 -4.97
C ALA A 16 6.10 -3.64 -6.32
N VAL A 17 4.83 -3.23 -6.39
CA VAL A 17 4.02 -3.22 -7.61
C VAL A 17 3.54 -1.79 -7.84
N GLY A 18 3.64 -1.28 -9.07
CA GLY A 18 3.32 0.11 -9.41
C GLY A 18 4.54 1.04 -9.35
N ASP A 19 4.33 2.30 -8.96
CA ASP A 19 5.38 3.33 -8.92
C ASP A 19 6.31 3.18 -7.70
N THR A 20 7.47 2.57 -7.91
CA THR A 20 8.50 2.38 -6.88
C THR A 20 9.11 3.69 -6.36
N ALA A 21 8.97 4.80 -7.09
CA ALA A 21 9.48 6.12 -6.69
C ALA A 21 8.48 6.89 -5.80
N ALA A 22 7.24 6.39 -5.66
CA ALA A 22 6.23 7.00 -4.81
C ALA A 22 6.76 7.20 -3.38
N VAL A 23 6.69 8.44 -2.91
CA VAL A 23 7.19 8.83 -1.59
C VAL A 23 6.13 8.53 -0.53
N ILE A 24 6.52 7.75 0.46
CA ILE A 24 5.71 7.41 1.63
C ILE A 24 6.23 8.18 2.84
N THR A 25 5.34 8.94 3.47
CA THR A 25 5.63 9.84 4.58
C THR A 25 4.97 9.40 5.89
N GLY A 26 3.90 8.59 5.80
CA GLY A 26 3.09 8.18 6.94
C GLY A 26 2.53 6.77 6.80
N VAL A 27 2.03 6.24 7.93
CA VAL A 27 1.31 4.97 8.01
C VAL A 27 -0.05 5.24 8.63
N LYS A 28 -1.13 4.82 7.97
CA LYS A 28 -2.51 5.00 8.47
C LYS A 28 -3.40 3.80 8.17
N GLY A 29 -4.51 3.70 8.88
CA GLY A 29 -5.55 2.71 8.60
C GLY A 29 -6.19 2.95 7.23
N ILE A 30 -6.64 1.89 6.55
CA ILE A 30 -7.09 1.94 5.15
C ILE A 30 -8.25 2.92 4.89
N GLU A 31 -9.06 3.18 5.91
CA GLU A 31 -10.20 4.10 5.87
C GLU A 31 -9.78 5.58 5.95
N GLU A 32 -8.62 5.88 6.57
CA GLU A 32 -8.12 7.24 6.81
C GLU A 32 -6.86 7.57 6.00
N ALA A 33 -6.26 6.57 5.36
CA ALA A 33 -5.05 6.72 4.58
C ALA A 33 -5.29 7.59 3.34
N GLY A 34 -4.41 8.59 3.15
CA GLY A 34 -4.42 9.50 2.02
C GLY A 34 -3.12 9.47 1.22
N ALA A 35 -2.95 10.47 0.37
CA ALA A 35 -1.74 10.61 -0.43
C ALA A 35 -0.50 10.73 0.49
N GLY A 36 0.53 9.95 0.18
CA GLY A 36 1.76 9.82 0.98
C GLY A 36 1.67 8.79 2.12
N ASP A 37 0.48 8.26 2.41
CA ASP A 37 0.32 7.23 3.43
C ASP A 37 0.41 5.82 2.82
N ILE A 38 1.05 4.90 3.55
CA ILE A 38 0.96 3.45 3.31
C ILE A 38 0.00 2.81 4.31
N THR A 39 -0.77 1.82 3.85
CA THR A 39 -1.66 1.02 4.71
C THR A 39 -1.46 -0.47 4.47
N PHE A 40 -2.17 -1.33 5.21
CA PHE A 40 -2.10 -2.77 5.03
C PHE A 40 -3.49 -3.43 5.10
N VAL A 41 -3.68 -4.49 4.34
CA VAL A 41 -4.88 -5.33 4.36
C VAL A 41 -4.48 -6.78 4.60
N ALA A 42 -4.68 -7.24 5.83
CA ALA A 42 -4.50 -8.64 6.19
C ALA A 42 -5.83 -9.42 6.28
N ASN A 43 -6.94 -8.72 6.56
CA ASN A 43 -8.25 -9.36 6.74
C ASN A 43 -9.11 -9.16 5.47
N PRO A 44 -9.63 -10.24 4.86
CA PRO A 44 -10.47 -10.18 3.67
C PRO A 44 -11.64 -9.20 3.75
N LYS A 45 -12.18 -8.95 4.96
CA LYS A 45 -13.28 -8.00 5.16
C LYS A 45 -12.96 -6.55 4.75
N TYR A 46 -11.68 -6.20 4.70
CA TYR A 46 -11.21 -4.86 4.31
C TYR A 46 -10.79 -4.76 2.84
N MET A 47 -10.85 -5.86 2.07
CA MET A 47 -10.49 -5.85 0.63
C MET A 47 -11.34 -4.87 -0.17
N LYS A 48 -12.62 -4.69 0.22
CA LYS A 48 -13.53 -3.70 -0.38
C LYS A 48 -13.00 -2.27 -0.33
N PHE A 49 -12.11 -1.94 0.61
CA PHE A 49 -11.53 -0.61 0.71
C PHE A 49 -10.33 -0.40 -0.22
N LEU A 50 -9.78 -1.46 -0.84
CA LEU A 50 -8.68 -1.34 -1.80
C LEU A 50 -9.07 -0.46 -2.99
N GLU A 51 -10.35 -0.50 -3.39
CA GLU A 51 -10.85 0.29 -4.52
C GLU A 51 -11.10 1.76 -4.14
N THR A 52 -11.39 2.03 -2.86
CA THR A 52 -11.82 3.36 -2.39
C THR A 52 -10.74 4.11 -1.62
N THR A 53 -9.69 3.45 -1.16
CA THR A 53 -8.64 4.08 -0.35
C THR A 53 -7.87 5.12 -1.16
N ALA A 54 -7.47 6.20 -0.50
CA ALA A 54 -6.62 7.25 -1.06
C ALA A 54 -5.13 7.05 -0.70
N ALA A 55 -4.79 5.92 -0.08
CA ALA A 55 -3.41 5.55 0.24
C ALA A 55 -2.53 5.54 -1.02
N SER A 56 -1.28 5.97 -0.88
CA SER A 56 -0.28 5.87 -1.96
C SER A 56 0.21 4.43 -2.17
N ALA A 57 0.16 3.59 -1.13
CA ALA A 57 0.52 2.19 -1.22
C ALA A 57 -0.28 1.33 -0.24
N VAL A 58 -0.49 0.06 -0.57
CA VAL A 58 -1.15 -0.92 0.29
C VAL A 58 -0.32 -2.20 0.35
N ILE A 59 -0.03 -2.67 1.57
CA ILE A 59 0.60 -3.97 1.81
C ILE A 59 -0.49 -5.04 1.85
N VAL A 60 -0.37 -6.06 1.01
CA VAL A 60 -1.32 -7.17 0.92
C VAL A 60 -0.59 -8.52 0.98
N ALA A 61 -1.34 -9.59 1.26
CA ALA A 61 -0.80 -10.94 1.17
C ALA A 61 -0.51 -11.31 -0.31
N PRO A 62 0.46 -12.22 -0.59
CA PRO A 62 0.87 -12.56 -1.96
C PRO A 62 -0.26 -13.09 -2.86
N ASP A 63 -1.27 -13.72 -2.27
CA ASP A 63 -2.43 -14.28 -2.98
C ASP A 63 -3.46 -13.22 -3.38
N VAL A 64 -3.29 -11.99 -2.90
CA VAL A 64 -4.19 -10.87 -3.19
C VAL A 64 -3.72 -10.22 -4.48
N GLN A 65 -4.45 -10.49 -5.57
CA GLN A 65 -4.25 -9.76 -6.81
C GLN A 65 -4.96 -8.40 -6.72
N PRO A 66 -4.24 -7.27 -6.80
CA PRO A 66 -4.88 -5.97 -6.87
C PRO A 66 -5.66 -5.88 -8.19
N GLN A 67 -7.00 -5.84 -8.11
CA GLN A 67 -7.87 -5.73 -9.29
C GLN A 67 -8.02 -4.29 -9.82
N GLY A 68 -7.16 -3.35 -9.42
CA GLY A 68 -7.30 -1.97 -9.86
C GLY A 68 -6.07 -1.12 -9.66
N LYS A 69 -5.83 -0.26 -10.66
CA LYS A 69 -4.75 0.72 -10.84
C LYS A 69 -3.41 0.15 -11.32
N SER A 70 -3.39 -0.13 -12.62
CA SER A 70 -2.20 -0.07 -13.49
C SER A 70 -1.60 1.33 -13.53
#